data_AF-A0A8J7K1U8-F1
#
_entry.id   AF-A0A8J7K1U8-F1
#
_cell.length_a   1.000
_cell.length_b   1.000
_cell.length_c   1.000
_cell.angle_alpha   90.00
_cell.angle_beta   90.00
_cell.angle_gamma   90.00
#
_symmetry.space_group_name_H-M   'P 1'
#
loop_
_entity.id
_entity.type
_entity.pdbx_description
1 polymer ?
#
loop_
_entity_poly.entity_id
_entity_poly.type
_entity_poly.pdbx_seq_one_letter_code
_entity_poly.pdbx_strand_id
1 'polypeptide(L)'
;MERCTTWIDDINPLVSVTADYGIIAEDRPRNQFTYGVLEVPDGNGGFVESDRGPIGTYLYNLVATPPDLVSLIGPYGKGNDSTPTFEWDFLVPDEQITEVNLFVSTFAKGEGLLPTDELVDLSDSSFLPQFTQGEKRELLTKRWNGYDDFNPGRILTATWKKETNTWYDRDGTEIIAGDDDPRNTSTRLTLNDVLTLTAGQDYNWAVQAVRANGETDIDFDSFRTTSGLTDNPFSSVSILTHGFTILPTATGVPNDFFELADSIASVNGEAPDEKGLILLYDKPTGLWTPVDGKGKKINELTDNLNPGDENYLTILADNIIRKYVNQNKSLVLLPEWSTLNESIIETK
;
A
#
# COMPACT_ATOMS: atom_id res chain seq x y z
N MET A 1 14.81 45.35 45.97
CA MET A 1 14.62 43.89 45.82
C MET A 1 13.70 43.45 46.95
N GLU A 2 12.39 43.63 46.76
CA GLU A 2 11.38 43.12 47.70
C GLU A 2 10.97 41.73 47.23
N ARG A 3 11.16 40.73 48.10
CA ARG A 3 10.67 39.37 47.87
C ARG A 3 9.25 39.29 48.42
N CYS A 4 8.27 39.18 47.52
CA CYS A 4 6.92 38.78 47.87
C CYS A 4 6.95 37.28 48.29
N THR A 5 6.51 36.98 49.49
CA THR A 5 6.34 35.60 50.00
C THR A 5 4.89 35.41 50.41
N THR A 6 4.04 35.07 49.45
CA THR A 6 2.73 34.47 49.72
C THR A 6 2.90 32.96 49.71
N TRP A 7 2.59 32.33 50.84
CA TRP A 7 2.55 30.88 51.00
C TRP A 7 1.36 30.32 50.22
N ILE A 8 1.54 29.15 49.60
CA ILE A 8 0.45 28.43 48.92
C ILE A 8 -0.44 27.82 50.01
N ASP A 9 -1.72 28.17 50.02
CA ASP A 9 -2.72 27.56 50.90
C ASP A 9 -3.26 26.28 50.24
N ASP A 10 -2.67 25.14 50.61
CA ASP A 10 -3.07 23.82 50.11
C ASP A 10 -4.30 23.23 50.83
N ILE A 11 -4.76 23.87 51.91
CA ILE A 11 -5.88 23.36 52.74
C ILE A 11 -7.21 23.94 52.25
N ASN A 12 -7.23 25.19 51.77
CA ASN A 12 -8.42 25.80 51.19
C ASN A 12 -8.06 26.71 50.00
N PRO A 13 -7.53 26.13 48.91
CA PRO A 13 -7.03 26.93 47.79
C PRO A 13 -8.16 27.72 47.15
N LEU A 14 -7.92 29.00 46.85
CA LEU A 14 -8.83 29.84 46.05
C LEU A 14 -9.10 29.26 44.65
N VAL A 15 -8.23 28.35 44.18
CA VAL A 15 -8.35 27.61 42.93
C VAL A 15 -7.99 26.15 43.21
N SER A 16 -8.99 25.27 43.22
CA SER A 16 -8.78 23.82 43.32
C SER A 16 -8.61 23.22 41.93
N VAL A 17 -7.54 22.43 41.71
CA VAL A 17 -7.28 21.71 40.44
C VAL A 17 -7.74 20.25 40.47
N THR A 18 -8.27 19.77 41.59
CA THR A 18 -8.87 18.44 41.68
C THR A 18 -10.25 18.44 41.03
N ALA A 19 -10.39 17.68 39.94
CA ALA A 19 -11.66 17.42 39.30
C ALA A 19 -12.31 16.18 39.93
N ASP A 20 -13.58 16.28 40.32
CA ASP A 20 -14.36 15.15 40.84
C ASP A 20 -14.88 14.31 39.66
N TYR A 21 -13.98 13.67 38.90
CA TYR A 21 -14.31 12.88 37.71
C TYR A 21 -14.06 11.38 37.96
N GLY A 22 -15.00 10.53 37.54
CA GLY A 22 -14.90 9.08 37.76
C GLY A 22 -15.93 8.28 36.97
N ILE A 23 -16.05 6.98 37.28
CA ILE A 23 -17.03 6.09 36.63
C ILE A 23 -18.41 6.36 37.21
N ILE A 24 -19.33 6.83 36.39
CA ILE A 24 -20.74 7.09 36.75
C ILE A 24 -21.68 5.96 36.36
N ALA A 25 -21.25 5.06 35.45
CA ALA A 25 -21.95 3.81 35.17
C ALA A 25 -20.97 2.73 34.71
N GLU A 26 -21.25 1.47 35.03
CA GLU A 26 -20.44 0.32 34.60
C GLU A 26 -21.29 -0.89 34.22
N ASP A 27 -20.92 -1.55 33.13
CA ASP A 27 -21.35 -2.89 32.73
C ASP A 27 -20.10 -3.78 32.65
N ARG A 28 -19.68 -4.29 33.80
CA ARG A 28 -18.46 -5.10 33.95
C ARG A 28 -18.47 -6.37 33.08
N PRO A 29 -19.59 -7.11 32.93
CA PRO A 29 -19.66 -8.24 32.00
C PRO A 29 -19.34 -7.89 30.54
N ARG A 30 -19.65 -6.67 30.10
CA ARG A 30 -19.33 -6.18 28.75
C ARG A 30 -18.08 -5.30 28.67
N ASN A 31 -17.40 -5.12 29.80
CA ASN A 31 -16.25 -4.22 29.94
C ASN A 31 -16.54 -2.78 29.46
N GLN A 32 -17.79 -2.31 29.67
CA GLN A 32 -18.22 -0.96 29.30
C GLN A 32 -18.29 -0.06 30.53
N PHE A 33 -17.72 1.13 30.43
CA PHE A 33 -17.68 2.11 31.51
C PHE A 33 -18.10 3.48 30.97
N THR A 34 -18.95 4.18 31.72
CA THR A 34 -19.32 5.57 31.46
C THR A 34 -18.66 6.44 32.51
N TYR A 35 -17.93 7.46 32.07
CA TYR A 35 -17.22 8.38 32.93
C TYR A 35 -17.91 9.75 32.95
N GLY A 36 -17.90 10.41 34.11
CA GLY A 36 -18.57 11.70 34.31
C GLY A 36 -18.16 12.36 35.62
N VAL A 37 -18.80 13.49 35.93
CA VAL A 37 -18.60 14.19 37.20
C VAL A 37 -19.30 13.42 38.32
N LEU A 38 -18.57 13.12 39.39
CA LEU A 38 -19.08 12.40 40.54
C LEU A 38 -20.04 13.29 41.34
N GLU A 39 -21.09 12.69 41.88
CA GLU A 39 -21.96 13.38 42.82
C GLU A 39 -21.27 13.52 44.18
N VAL A 40 -21.41 14.70 44.78
CA VAL A 40 -20.92 15.01 46.12
C VAL A 40 -22.10 15.18 47.08
N PRO A 41 -21.93 14.88 48.38
CA PRO A 41 -23.00 15.08 49.36
C PRO A 41 -23.43 16.55 49.42
N ASP A 42 -24.73 16.81 49.32
CA ASP A 42 -25.26 18.12 49.68
C ASP A 42 -25.31 18.25 51.21
N GLY A 43 -25.27 19.49 51.70
CA GLY A 43 -25.33 19.78 53.15
C GLY A 43 -26.63 19.34 53.83
N ASN A 44 -27.59 18.75 53.10
CA ASN A 44 -28.87 18.24 53.56
C ASN A 44 -28.95 16.69 53.50
N GLY A 45 -27.84 16.00 53.20
CA GLY A 45 -27.78 14.54 53.14
C GLY A 45 -28.24 13.90 51.82
N GLY A 46 -28.50 14.71 50.79
CA GLY A 46 -28.65 14.28 49.40
C GLY A 46 -27.30 14.22 48.66
N PHE A 47 -27.34 13.90 47.38
CA PHE A 47 -26.20 13.97 46.48
C PHE A 47 -26.51 14.95 45.35
N VAL A 48 -25.55 15.81 45.02
CA VAL A 48 -25.64 16.76 43.91
C VAL A 48 -24.41 16.59 43.03
N GLU A 49 -24.56 16.85 41.73
CA GLU A 49 -23.42 16.88 40.81
C GLU A 49 -22.37 17.88 41.31
N SER A 50 -21.11 17.46 41.40
CA SER A 50 -20.03 18.35 41.84
C SER A 50 -19.90 19.53 40.87
N ASP A 51 -19.75 20.74 41.42
CA ASP A 51 -19.38 21.92 40.63
C ASP A 51 -17.88 21.94 40.28
N ARG A 52 -17.11 20.98 40.81
CA ARG A 52 -15.69 20.74 40.52
C ARG A 52 -15.51 19.80 39.33
N GLY A 53 -16.20 20.13 38.24
CA GLY A 53 -15.95 19.52 36.95
C GLY A 53 -14.55 19.89 36.43
N PRO A 54 -13.99 19.11 35.48
CA PRO A 54 -12.70 19.44 34.88
C PRO A 54 -12.74 20.84 34.24
N ILE A 55 -11.81 21.72 34.63
CA ILE A 55 -11.64 23.03 33.99
C ILE A 55 -10.97 22.81 32.63
N GLY A 56 -11.73 22.97 31.55
CA GLY A 56 -11.21 22.99 30.19
C GLY A 56 -10.59 24.34 29.86
N THR A 57 -9.28 24.47 30.01
CA THR A 57 -8.54 25.58 29.40
C THR A 57 -8.16 25.18 27.98
N TYR A 58 -8.88 25.74 27.01
CA TYR A 58 -8.84 25.53 25.55
C TYR A 58 -9.67 24.35 25.01
N LEU A 59 -10.16 24.56 23.78
CA LEU A 59 -11.38 24.04 23.17
C LEU A 59 -11.50 22.52 22.96
N TYR A 60 -10.58 21.69 23.43
CA TYR A 60 -10.68 20.23 23.31
C TYR A 60 -9.98 19.51 24.49
N ASN A 61 -10.76 19.21 25.53
CA ASN A 61 -10.43 18.14 26.49
C ASN A 61 -11.10 16.85 26.00
N LEU A 62 -10.29 15.83 25.72
CA LEU A 62 -10.55 14.38 25.59
C LEU A 62 -9.54 13.86 24.56
N VAL A 63 -8.48 13.17 24.98
CA VAL A 63 -7.40 12.64 24.10
C VAL A 63 -7.02 13.66 23.02
N ALA A 64 -6.09 14.57 23.31
CA ALA A 64 -5.51 15.37 22.23
C ALA A 64 -4.77 14.39 21.31
N THR A 65 -5.40 14.01 20.20
CA THR A 65 -4.69 13.43 19.07
C THR A 65 -3.57 14.41 18.77
N PRO A 66 -2.30 13.97 18.73
CA PRO A 66 -1.23 14.85 18.25
C PRO A 66 -1.70 15.47 16.92
N PRO A 67 -1.48 16.77 16.70
CA PRO A 67 -1.92 17.40 15.46
C PRO A 67 -1.30 16.62 14.29
N ASP A 68 -2.14 16.25 13.33
CA ASP A 68 -1.71 15.60 12.09
C ASP A 68 -0.49 16.37 11.54
N LEU A 69 0.57 15.65 11.18
CA LEU A 69 1.80 16.24 10.66
C LEU A 69 1.77 16.33 9.15
N VAL A 70 1.06 15.40 8.51
CA VAL A 70 1.08 15.21 7.07
C VAL A 70 -0.34 15.04 6.54
N SER A 71 -0.60 15.57 5.35
CA SER A 71 -1.85 15.37 4.60
C SER A 71 -1.49 14.99 3.17
N LEU A 72 -2.07 13.89 2.68
CA LEU A 72 -1.86 13.47 1.29
C LEU A 72 -2.65 14.37 0.34
N ILE A 73 -2.02 14.76 -0.78
CA ILE A 73 -2.66 15.58 -1.83
C ILE A 73 -3.05 14.68 -3.02
N GLY A 74 -2.21 13.70 -3.32
CA GLY A 74 -2.49 12.63 -4.25
C GLY A 74 -1.19 11.98 -4.72
N PRO A 75 -1.29 10.99 -5.60
CA PRO A 75 -0.40 10.92 -6.74
C PRO A 75 -0.92 11.84 -7.86
N TYR A 76 -0.07 12.73 -8.37
CA TYR A 76 -0.27 13.45 -9.62
C TYR A 76 0.54 12.83 -10.74
N GLY A 77 -0.05 12.77 -11.93
CA GLY A 77 0.61 12.38 -13.17
C GLY A 77 -0.22 12.95 -14.30
N LYS A 78 0.41 13.61 -15.28
CA LYS A 78 -0.31 14.16 -16.44
C LYS A 78 -0.92 13.00 -17.21
N GLY A 79 -2.19 12.68 -16.95
CA GLY A 79 -3.01 11.71 -17.70
C GLY A 79 -2.24 10.50 -18.22
N ASN A 80 -2.36 9.37 -17.53
CA ASN A 80 -1.82 8.04 -17.88
C ASN A 80 -0.42 7.68 -17.32
N ASP A 81 -0.16 7.99 -16.05
CA ASP A 81 1.17 7.83 -15.48
C ASP A 81 1.31 6.52 -14.68
N SER A 82 1.97 5.54 -15.27
CA SER A 82 2.46 4.34 -14.55
C SER A 82 3.65 4.67 -13.64
N THR A 83 4.15 5.90 -13.65
CA THR A 83 5.25 6.42 -12.82
C THR A 83 4.78 7.66 -12.05
N PRO A 84 3.76 7.52 -11.16
CA PRO A 84 3.12 8.67 -10.54
C PRO A 84 4.08 9.49 -9.67
N THR A 85 3.78 10.79 -9.57
CA THR A 85 4.39 11.71 -8.61
C THR A 85 3.55 11.77 -7.34
N PHE A 86 4.05 11.24 -6.23
CA PHE A 86 3.39 11.33 -4.93
C PHE A 86 3.62 12.71 -4.32
N GLU A 87 2.55 13.35 -3.84
CA GLU A 87 2.59 14.69 -3.22
C GLU A 87 1.80 14.72 -1.92
N TRP A 88 2.37 15.39 -0.92
CA TRP A 88 1.77 15.62 0.38
C TRP A 88 2.17 17.00 0.91
N ASP A 89 1.40 17.51 1.85
CA ASP A 89 1.72 18.74 2.59
C ASP A 89 2.03 18.43 4.05
N PHE A 90 2.92 19.20 4.64
CA PHE A 90 3.09 19.22 6.08
C PHE A 90 2.11 20.23 6.69
N LEU A 91 1.42 19.81 7.74
CA LEU A 91 0.52 20.67 8.52
C LEU A 91 1.28 21.46 9.61
N VAL A 92 2.60 21.30 9.63
CA VAL A 92 3.55 22.00 10.49
C VAL A 92 4.74 22.51 9.66
N PRO A 93 5.52 23.48 10.17
CA PRO A 93 6.69 23.97 9.44
C PRO A 93 7.66 22.85 9.08
N ASP A 94 8.08 22.79 7.82
CA ASP A 94 9.03 21.82 7.25
C ASP A 94 10.32 21.73 8.08
N GLU A 95 10.71 22.81 8.77
CA GLU A 95 11.88 22.81 9.63
C GLU A 95 11.75 21.88 10.86
N GLN A 96 10.55 21.43 11.20
CA GLN A 96 10.31 20.48 12.29
C GLN A 96 10.40 19.03 11.83
N ILE A 97 10.26 18.77 10.53
CA ILE A 97 10.37 17.43 9.96
C ILE A 97 11.85 17.11 9.74
N THR A 98 12.25 15.90 10.11
CA THR A 98 13.63 15.39 9.97
C THR A 98 13.74 14.23 9.00
N GLU A 99 12.66 13.45 8.87
CA GLU A 99 12.59 12.29 8.00
C GLU A 99 11.17 12.13 7.46
N VAL A 100 11.06 11.61 6.24
CA VAL A 100 9.79 11.22 5.62
C VAL A 100 9.95 9.83 5.03
N ASN A 101 9.01 8.94 5.30
CA ASN A 101 8.97 7.61 4.70
C ASN A 101 7.76 7.48 3.79
N LEU A 102 7.98 7.11 2.52
CA LEU A 102 6.93 6.81 1.55
C LEU A 102 6.86 5.30 1.32
N PHE A 103 5.65 4.76 1.40
CA PHE A 103 5.34 3.36 1.15
C PHE A 103 4.34 3.26 0.00
N VAL A 104 4.59 2.35 -0.94
CA VAL A 104 3.65 2.05 -2.05
C VAL A 104 3.48 0.53 -2.14
N SER A 105 2.25 0.06 -2.20
CA SER A 105 1.93 -1.36 -2.25
C SER A 105 0.62 -1.66 -2.98
N THR A 106 0.49 -2.88 -3.48
CA THR A 106 -0.80 -3.45 -3.90
C THR A 106 -1.72 -3.79 -2.73
N PHE A 107 -1.19 -3.90 -1.50
CA PHE A 107 -1.97 -4.21 -0.30
C PHE A 107 -2.42 -2.95 0.43
N ALA A 108 -3.60 -3.01 1.04
CA ALA A 108 -4.18 -1.90 1.79
C ALA A 108 -3.57 -1.77 3.19
N LYS A 109 -3.98 -0.70 3.90
CA LYS A 109 -3.61 -0.46 5.30
C LYS A 109 -3.99 -1.66 6.19
N GLY A 110 -3.02 -2.17 6.96
CA GLY A 110 -3.21 -3.32 7.85
C GLY A 110 -3.15 -4.67 7.14
N GLU A 111 -3.00 -4.68 5.81
CA GLU A 111 -2.89 -5.86 4.98
C GLU A 111 -1.49 -5.98 4.34
N GLY A 112 -0.54 -5.16 4.78
CA GLY A 112 0.81 -5.17 4.24
C GLY A 112 1.31 -3.81 3.78
N LEU A 113 0.50 -2.75 3.72
CA LEU A 113 0.96 -1.43 3.27
C LEU A 113 2.10 -0.83 4.11
N LEU A 114 2.21 -1.19 5.39
CA LEU A 114 3.35 -0.78 6.22
C LEU A 114 4.26 -1.97 6.51
N PRO A 115 5.58 -1.76 6.72
CA PRO A 115 6.49 -2.81 7.19
C PRO A 115 6.09 -3.44 8.54
N THR A 116 5.26 -2.74 9.31
CA THR A 116 4.73 -3.21 10.60
C THR A 116 3.48 -4.08 10.47
N ASP A 117 2.89 -4.18 9.27
CA ASP A 117 1.70 -5.00 9.05
C ASP A 117 2.10 -6.48 9.05
N GLU A 118 1.54 -7.26 9.98
CA GLU A 118 1.81 -8.69 10.11
C GLU A 118 1.03 -9.48 9.04
N LEU A 119 1.69 -9.78 7.93
CA LEU A 119 1.14 -10.59 6.84
C LEU A 119 1.25 -12.11 7.06
N VAL A 120 2.24 -12.53 7.84
CA VAL A 120 2.64 -13.93 7.97
C VAL A 120 2.91 -14.26 9.43
N ASP A 121 2.19 -15.25 9.96
CA ASP A 121 2.51 -15.83 11.27
C ASP A 121 3.68 -16.82 11.12
N LEU A 122 4.89 -16.34 11.41
CA LEU A 122 6.08 -17.19 11.39
C LEU A 122 6.08 -18.30 12.45
N SER A 123 5.23 -18.18 13.49
CA SER A 123 5.09 -19.19 14.53
C SER A 123 4.23 -20.38 14.09
N ASP A 124 3.47 -20.24 13.00
CA ASP A 124 2.69 -21.35 12.43
C ASP A 124 3.62 -22.45 11.91
N SER A 125 3.58 -23.59 12.59
CA SER A 125 4.35 -24.79 12.24
C SER A 125 3.89 -25.45 10.93
N SER A 126 2.67 -25.18 10.47
CA SER A 126 2.13 -25.72 9.22
C SER A 126 2.54 -24.89 8.00
N PHE A 127 2.87 -23.62 8.19
CA PHE A 127 3.38 -22.73 7.16
C PHE A 127 4.87 -22.98 6.94
N LEU A 128 5.27 -23.44 5.75
CA LEU A 128 6.67 -23.78 5.42
C LEU A 128 7.31 -24.72 6.47
N PRO A 129 6.73 -25.92 6.69
CA PRO A 129 7.09 -26.81 7.80
C PRO A 129 8.54 -27.33 7.75
N GLN A 130 9.18 -27.23 6.58
CA GLN A 130 10.57 -27.63 6.35
C GLN A 130 11.59 -26.58 6.82
N PHE A 131 11.16 -25.36 7.15
CA PHE A 131 12.04 -24.26 7.57
C PHE A 131 11.86 -23.94 9.05
N THR A 132 12.96 -23.62 9.73
CA THR A 132 12.93 -23.02 11.06
C THR A 132 12.38 -21.61 10.99
N GLN A 133 11.89 -21.06 12.12
CA GLN A 133 11.39 -19.68 12.17
C GLN A 133 12.42 -18.65 11.71
N GLY A 134 13.71 -18.88 11.99
CA GLY A 134 14.81 -18.03 11.54
C GLY A 134 14.98 -18.07 10.02
N GLU A 135 14.96 -19.25 9.42
CA GLU A 135 15.06 -19.41 7.96
C GLU A 135 13.82 -18.84 7.24
N LYS A 136 12.61 -19.03 7.79
CA LYS A 136 11.39 -18.40 7.23
C LYS A 136 11.52 -16.87 7.21
N ARG A 137 12.04 -16.29 8.28
CA ARG A 137 12.28 -14.83 8.36
C ARG A 137 13.28 -14.40 7.30
N GLU A 138 14.43 -15.05 7.21
CA GLU A 138 15.46 -14.71 6.22
C GLU A 138 14.96 -14.86 4.78
N LEU A 139 14.09 -15.84 4.51
CA LEU A 139 13.53 -16.09 3.19
C LEU A 139 12.44 -15.09 2.78
N LEU A 140 11.59 -14.68 3.73
CA LEU A 140 10.35 -13.94 3.44
C LEU A 140 10.42 -12.45 3.73
N THR A 141 11.48 -11.99 4.40
CA THR A 141 11.53 -10.60 4.91
C THR A 141 12.64 -9.80 4.28
N LYS A 142 12.39 -8.50 4.22
CA LYS A 142 13.44 -7.50 4.08
C LYS A 142 13.38 -6.59 5.30
N ARG A 143 14.53 -6.29 5.89
CA ARG A 143 14.54 -5.44 7.09
C ARG A 143 14.34 -3.97 6.72
N TRP A 144 13.61 -3.25 7.55
CA TRP A 144 13.49 -1.79 7.48
C TRP A 144 13.31 -1.23 8.89
N ASN A 145 14.19 -0.32 9.32
CA ASN A 145 14.12 0.34 10.65
C ASN A 145 13.86 -0.60 11.83
N GLY A 146 14.45 -1.81 11.80
CA GLY A 146 14.30 -2.82 12.86
C GLY A 146 13.05 -3.70 12.74
N TYR A 147 12.19 -3.45 11.75
CA TYR A 147 11.06 -4.29 11.40
C TYR A 147 11.43 -5.29 10.29
N ASP A 148 10.76 -6.43 10.31
CA ASP A 148 10.82 -7.43 9.26
C ASP A 148 9.64 -7.17 8.29
N ASP A 149 9.89 -6.57 7.12
CA ASP A 149 8.87 -6.31 6.10
C ASP A 149 8.58 -7.58 5.31
N PHE A 150 7.41 -8.18 5.54
CA PHE A 150 6.97 -9.43 4.92
C PHE A 150 6.22 -9.22 3.60
N ASN A 151 6.02 -7.98 3.16
CA ASN A 151 5.09 -7.71 2.06
C ASN A 151 5.71 -8.01 0.68
N PRO A 152 5.27 -9.08 -0.02
CA PRO A 152 5.77 -9.37 -1.37
C PRO A 152 5.24 -8.38 -2.42
N GLY A 153 4.16 -7.66 -2.12
CA GLY A 153 3.57 -6.60 -2.95
C GLY A 153 4.03 -5.18 -2.55
N ARG A 154 5.10 -5.03 -1.77
CA ARG A 154 5.75 -3.74 -1.53
C ARG A 154 6.50 -3.32 -2.80
N ILE A 155 6.04 -2.26 -3.43
CA ILE A 155 6.67 -1.71 -4.64
C ILE A 155 7.78 -0.74 -4.25
N LEU A 156 7.50 0.13 -3.28
CA LEU A 156 8.44 1.14 -2.83
C LEU A 156 8.43 1.24 -1.30
N THR A 157 9.63 1.30 -0.75
CA THR A 157 9.92 1.87 0.56
C THR A 157 11.04 2.87 0.36
N ALA A 158 10.77 4.14 0.64
CA ALA A 158 11.66 5.25 0.37
C ALA A 158 11.76 6.15 1.60
N THR A 159 12.96 6.64 1.91
CA THR A 159 13.19 7.50 3.07
C THR A 159 13.90 8.78 2.65
N TRP A 160 13.23 9.92 2.80
CA TRP A 160 13.87 11.22 2.69
C TRP A 160 14.51 11.61 4.01
N LYS A 161 15.76 12.08 3.96
CA LYS A 161 16.49 12.57 5.14
C LYS A 161 16.80 14.05 4.98
N LYS A 162 16.46 14.84 6.00
CA LYS A 162 16.71 16.29 6.01
C LYS A 162 18.19 16.66 5.97
N GLU A 163 19.02 15.90 6.67
CA GLU A 163 20.47 16.16 6.79
C GLU A 163 21.17 16.21 5.42
N THR A 164 20.74 15.36 4.49
CA THR A 164 21.27 15.30 3.13
C THR A 164 20.30 15.86 2.09
N ASN A 165 19.07 16.20 2.51
CA ASN A 165 17.97 16.62 1.64
C ASN A 165 17.79 15.68 0.44
N THR A 166 17.81 14.37 0.68
CA THR A 166 17.86 13.33 -0.35
C THR A 166 16.98 12.14 0.01
N TRP A 167 16.39 11.50 -1.00
CA TRP A 167 15.66 10.24 -0.89
C TRP A 167 16.59 9.05 -1.03
N TYR A 168 16.44 8.11 -0.10
CA TYR A 168 17.13 6.84 -0.10
C TYR A 168 16.16 5.68 -0.29
N ASP A 169 16.71 4.58 -0.77
CA ASP A 169 16.05 3.29 -0.77
C ASP A 169 15.73 2.81 0.65
N ARG A 170 15.05 1.67 0.75
CA ARG A 170 14.67 1.02 2.01
C ARG A 170 15.83 0.90 3.00
N ASP A 171 17.02 0.54 2.53
CA ASP A 171 18.15 0.28 3.42
C ASP A 171 18.85 1.59 3.84
N GLY A 172 18.43 2.72 3.27
CA GLY A 172 18.97 4.04 3.56
C GLY A 172 20.36 4.25 2.96
N THR A 173 20.73 3.48 1.93
CA THR A 173 22.10 3.42 1.40
C THR A 173 22.22 3.90 -0.04
N GLU A 174 21.21 3.65 -0.86
CA GLU A 174 21.18 4.03 -2.28
C GLU A 174 20.28 5.25 -2.47
N ILE A 175 20.73 6.22 -3.27
CA ILE A 175 19.92 7.38 -3.64
C ILE A 175 18.99 6.95 -4.77
N ILE A 176 17.68 7.09 -4.56
CA ILE A 176 16.65 6.59 -5.51
C ILE A 176 15.96 7.70 -6.30
N ALA A 177 16.08 8.94 -5.85
CA ALA A 177 15.53 10.11 -6.54
C ALA A 177 16.60 10.73 -7.43
N GLY A 178 16.35 10.78 -8.75
CA GLY A 178 17.15 11.53 -9.70
C GLY A 178 16.79 13.03 -9.69
N ASP A 179 17.48 13.81 -10.52
CA ASP A 179 17.08 15.18 -10.91
C ASP A 179 15.91 15.13 -11.91
N ASP A 180 14.83 14.44 -11.55
CA ASP A 180 13.65 14.25 -12.39
C ASP A 180 12.84 15.56 -12.52
N ASP A 181 12.00 15.68 -13.56
CA ASP A 181 11.03 16.78 -13.72
C ASP A 181 9.60 16.21 -13.60
N PRO A 182 8.84 16.51 -12.52
CA PRO A 182 9.15 17.48 -11.48
C PRO A 182 10.21 17.00 -10.48
N ARG A 183 10.98 17.96 -9.95
CA ARG A 183 12.05 17.69 -8.98
C ARG A 183 11.50 17.09 -7.69
N ASN A 184 12.15 16.03 -7.22
CA ASN A 184 11.88 15.40 -5.93
C ASN A 184 12.27 16.32 -4.76
N THR A 185 11.41 16.40 -3.75
CA THR A 185 11.58 17.25 -2.55
C THR A 185 11.18 16.48 -1.28
N SER A 186 11.20 17.12 -0.11
CA SER A 186 10.66 16.56 1.14
C SER A 186 9.14 16.30 1.12
N THR A 187 8.43 16.86 0.14
CA THR A 187 6.97 16.78 -0.01
C THR A 187 6.54 16.12 -1.32
N ARG A 188 7.51 15.58 -2.07
CA ARG A 188 7.28 15.04 -3.41
C ARG A 188 8.28 13.96 -3.78
N LEU A 189 7.79 12.84 -4.32
CA LEU A 189 8.62 11.83 -4.97
C LEU A 189 7.95 11.28 -6.24
N THR A 190 8.65 11.34 -7.36
CA THR A 190 8.28 10.69 -8.61
C THR A 190 8.83 9.27 -8.65
N LEU A 191 7.98 8.31 -9.00
CA LEU A 191 8.39 6.91 -9.11
C LEU A 191 9.31 6.72 -10.32
N ASN A 192 10.44 6.05 -10.13
CA ASN A 192 11.39 5.76 -11.21
C ASN A 192 10.79 4.80 -12.26
N ASP A 193 11.16 4.96 -13.53
CA ASP A 193 10.78 4.07 -14.64
C ASP A 193 10.99 2.58 -14.35
N VAL A 194 12.02 2.21 -13.57
CA VAL A 194 12.26 0.80 -13.21
C VAL A 194 11.20 0.23 -12.25
N LEU A 195 10.40 1.10 -11.64
CA LEU A 195 9.27 0.78 -10.76
C LEU A 195 7.93 1.09 -11.42
N THR A 196 7.86 1.18 -12.75
CA THR A 196 6.63 1.38 -13.53
C THR A 196 5.50 0.47 -13.03
N LEU A 197 4.39 1.09 -12.63
CA LEU A 197 3.20 0.42 -12.16
C LEU A 197 2.39 -0.18 -13.31
N THR A 198 1.83 -1.35 -13.07
CA THR A 198 0.89 -1.99 -14.00
C THR A 198 -0.37 -1.14 -14.13
N ALA A 199 -0.79 -0.86 -15.37
CA ALA A 199 -2.01 -0.11 -15.67
C ALA A 199 -3.28 -0.85 -15.23
N GLY A 200 -4.27 -0.10 -14.75
CA GLY A 200 -5.57 -0.64 -14.35
C GLY A 200 -5.59 -1.37 -13.01
N GLN A 201 -4.51 -1.31 -12.25
CA GLN A 201 -4.41 -1.89 -10.91
C GLN A 201 -4.63 -0.82 -9.84
N ASP A 202 -5.20 -1.27 -8.71
CA ASP A 202 -5.37 -0.44 -7.52
C ASP A 202 -4.10 -0.55 -6.67
N TYR A 203 -3.60 0.61 -6.24
CA TYR A 203 -2.44 0.75 -5.38
C TYR A 203 -2.80 1.56 -4.16
N ASN A 204 -2.12 1.25 -3.07
CA ASN A 204 -2.24 1.95 -1.80
C ASN A 204 -0.88 2.55 -1.46
N TRP A 205 -0.90 3.71 -0.82
CA TRP A 205 0.31 4.40 -0.43
C TRP A 205 0.13 5.09 0.91
N ALA A 206 1.25 5.33 1.59
CA ALA A 206 1.27 6.00 2.87
C ALA A 206 2.51 6.87 3.00
N VAL A 207 2.36 8.00 3.68
CA VAL A 207 3.48 8.87 4.02
C VAL A 207 3.56 8.96 5.54
N GLN A 208 4.72 8.62 6.08
CA GLN A 208 5.05 8.86 7.47
C GLN A 208 5.99 10.06 7.58
N ALA A 209 5.61 11.06 8.38
CA ALA A 209 6.48 12.17 8.74
C ALA A 209 7.05 11.96 10.14
N VAL A 210 8.34 12.25 10.32
CA VAL A 210 9.06 12.12 11.60
C VAL A 210 9.65 13.47 12.00
N ARG A 211 9.38 13.90 13.23
CA ARG A 211 9.96 15.11 13.82
C ARG A 211 11.27 14.83 14.57
N ALA A 212 12.02 15.90 14.83
CA ALA A 212 13.26 15.85 15.61
C ALA A 212 13.08 15.32 17.06
N ASN A 213 11.88 15.43 17.63
CA ASN A 213 11.53 14.90 18.95
C ASN A 213 11.13 13.41 18.91
N GLY A 214 11.12 12.77 17.73
CA GLY A 214 10.71 11.38 17.52
C GLY A 214 9.19 11.19 17.37
N GLU A 215 8.39 12.26 17.41
CA GLU A 215 6.97 12.20 17.10
C GLU A 215 6.77 11.85 15.62
N THR A 216 5.84 10.93 15.37
CA THR A 216 5.51 10.47 14.02
C THR A 216 4.02 10.54 13.77
N ASP A 217 3.68 10.73 12.51
CA ASP A 217 2.31 10.66 12.02
C ASP A 217 2.32 10.03 10.62
N ILE A 218 1.22 9.34 10.28
CA ILE A 218 1.09 8.57 9.04
C ILE A 218 -0.28 8.82 8.42
N ASP A 219 -0.29 9.29 7.17
CA ASP A 219 -1.50 9.40 6.37
C ASP A 219 -1.50 8.37 5.22
N PHE A 220 -2.69 7.99 4.78
CA PHE A 220 -2.93 6.86 3.87
C PHE A 220 -3.90 7.24 2.76
N ASP A 221 -3.63 6.79 1.55
CA ASP A 221 -4.55 6.96 0.42
C ASP A 221 -4.36 5.82 -0.60
N SER A 222 -5.23 5.80 -1.62
CA SER A 222 -5.24 4.79 -2.67
C SER A 222 -5.52 5.44 -4.02
N PHE A 223 -5.03 4.82 -5.08
CA PHE A 223 -5.26 5.29 -6.44
C PHE A 223 -5.27 4.11 -7.40
N ARG A 224 -5.87 4.31 -8.57
CA ARG A 224 -5.86 3.35 -9.67
C ARG A 224 -5.06 3.92 -10.83
N THR A 225 -4.14 3.12 -11.36
CA THR A 225 -3.41 3.49 -12.58
C THR A 225 -4.32 3.41 -13.80
N THR A 226 -4.10 4.31 -14.77
CA THR A 226 -4.81 4.29 -16.06
C THR A 226 -3.85 3.98 -17.19
N SER A 227 -4.37 3.54 -18.33
CA SER A 227 -3.54 3.23 -19.51
C SER A 227 -3.11 4.45 -20.29
N GLY A 228 -1.86 4.42 -20.76
CA GLY A 228 -1.27 5.38 -21.71
C GLY A 228 -2.07 5.55 -23.00
N LEU A 229 -1.97 6.73 -23.61
CA LEU A 229 -2.17 6.86 -25.05
C LEU A 229 -0.84 6.57 -25.75
N THR A 230 -0.86 5.74 -26.78
CA THR A 230 0.33 5.39 -27.58
C THR A 230 -0.03 5.29 -29.05
N ASP A 231 0.95 5.53 -29.93
CA ASP A 231 0.82 5.26 -31.37
C ASP A 231 1.02 3.76 -31.70
N ASN A 232 1.20 2.91 -30.69
CA ASN A 232 1.36 1.47 -30.82
C ASN A 232 0.01 0.75 -30.74
N PRO A 233 -0.08 -0.53 -31.16
CA PRO A 233 -1.29 -1.32 -31.00
C PRO A 233 -1.72 -1.50 -29.55
N PHE A 234 -0.74 -1.48 -28.63
CA PHE A 234 -1.00 -1.63 -27.22
C PHE A 234 -0.39 -0.48 -26.43
N SER A 235 -1.16 0.03 -25.47
CA SER A 235 -0.74 1.09 -24.57
C SER A 235 0.16 0.59 -23.45
N SER A 236 0.06 -0.69 -23.10
CA SER A 236 0.87 -1.35 -22.10
C SER A 236 1.03 -2.83 -22.44
N VAL A 237 2.13 -3.41 -21.98
CA VAL A 237 2.37 -4.86 -22.02
C VAL A 237 2.69 -5.32 -20.60
N SER A 238 1.82 -6.16 -20.04
CA SER A 238 2.01 -6.75 -18.71
C SER A 238 2.34 -8.23 -18.84
N ILE A 239 3.36 -8.70 -18.16
CA ILE A 239 3.73 -10.13 -18.11
C ILE A 239 3.41 -10.64 -16.71
N LEU A 240 2.45 -11.55 -16.58
CA LEU A 240 2.12 -12.13 -15.27
C LEU A 240 2.85 -13.47 -15.10
N THR A 241 3.85 -13.45 -14.22
CA THR A 241 4.61 -14.65 -13.88
C THR A 241 4.23 -15.15 -12.48
N HIS A 242 4.46 -16.42 -12.20
CA HIS A 242 4.13 -17.05 -10.91
C HIS A 242 5.11 -16.73 -9.77
N GLY A 243 6.04 -15.78 -9.94
CA GLY A 243 7.13 -15.59 -9.00
C GLY A 243 7.90 -16.90 -8.75
N PHE A 244 8.41 -17.07 -7.53
CA PHE A 244 8.98 -18.33 -7.07
C PHE A 244 7.94 -19.09 -6.25
N THR A 245 7.67 -20.34 -6.63
CA THR A 245 6.79 -21.20 -5.85
C THR A 245 7.64 -22.21 -5.08
N ILE A 246 7.52 -22.19 -3.77
CA ILE A 246 8.10 -23.23 -2.92
C ILE A 246 7.15 -24.44 -3.03
N LEU A 247 7.57 -25.45 -3.80
CA LEU A 247 6.84 -26.72 -4.00
C LEU A 247 5.47 -26.55 -4.70
N PRO A 248 5.43 -26.21 -6.00
CA PRO A 248 4.17 -26.10 -6.73
C PRO A 248 3.40 -27.43 -6.77
N THR A 249 2.15 -27.42 -6.32
CA THR A 249 1.28 -28.62 -6.29
C THR A 249 0.29 -28.67 -7.46
N ALA A 250 0.15 -27.60 -8.24
CA ALA A 250 -0.80 -27.50 -9.36
C ALA A 250 -0.07 -27.24 -10.68
N THR A 251 -0.59 -27.84 -11.76
CA THR A 251 -0.13 -27.62 -13.14
C THR A 251 -0.91 -26.47 -13.78
N GLY A 252 -0.25 -25.66 -14.61
CA GLY A 252 -0.89 -24.62 -15.39
C GLY A 252 -1.10 -23.32 -14.64
N VAL A 253 -1.75 -22.36 -15.31
CA VAL A 253 -2.05 -21.03 -14.76
C VAL A 253 -3.33 -21.12 -13.91
N PRO A 254 -3.30 -20.76 -12.61
CA PRO A 254 -4.48 -20.72 -11.74
C PRO A 254 -5.50 -19.68 -12.22
N ASN A 255 -6.77 -19.90 -11.87
CA ASN A 255 -7.87 -19.00 -12.27
C ASN A 255 -7.63 -17.55 -11.83
N ASP A 256 -7.13 -17.33 -10.62
CA ASP A 256 -6.88 -15.99 -10.08
C ASP A 256 -5.92 -15.17 -10.97
N PHE A 257 -5.03 -15.83 -11.72
CA PHE A 257 -4.15 -15.16 -12.69
C PHE A 257 -4.84 -14.81 -13.99
N PHE A 258 -5.82 -15.61 -14.42
CA PHE A 258 -6.69 -15.22 -15.53
C PHE A 258 -7.61 -14.06 -15.13
N GLU A 259 -8.12 -14.05 -13.90
CA GLU A 259 -8.92 -12.93 -13.36
C GLU A 259 -8.08 -11.65 -13.28
N LEU A 260 -6.83 -11.74 -12.80
CA LEU A 260 -5.90 -10.61 -12.82
C LEU A 260 -5.58 -10.14 -14.24
N ALA A 261 -5.33 -11.07 -15.16
CA ALA A 261 -5.10 -10.74 -16.57
C ALA A 261 -6.31 -10.04 -17.20
N ASP A 262 -7.51 -10.51 -16.88
CA ASP A 262 -8.76 -9.90 -17.33
C ASP A 262 -8.91 -8.47 -16.80
N SER A 263 -8.64 -8.26 -15.51
CA SER A 263 -8.68 -6.93 -14.89
C SER A 263 -7.72 -5.94 -15.57
N ILE A 264 -6.52 -6.38 -15.96
CA ILE A 264 -5.54 -5.53 -16.67
C ILE A 264 -5.98 -5.28 -18.11
N ALA A 265 -6.49 -6.32 -18.80
CA ALA A 265 -6.98 -6.20 -20.17
C ALA A 265 -8.20 -5.26 -20.26
N SER A 266 -9.03 -5.20 -19.22
CA SER A 266 -10.25 -4.41 -19.16
C SER A 266 -10.06 -2.96 -18.67
N VAL A 267 -8.83 -2.49 -18.48
CA VAL A 267 -8.56 -1.13 -17.97
C VAL A 267 -9.23 0.00 -18.78
N ASN A 268 -9.46 -0.21 -20.08
CA ASN A 268 -10.15 0.76 -20.94
C ASN A 268 -11.64 0.48 -21.11
N GLY A 269 -12.15 -0.60 -20.55
CA GLY A 269 -13.53 -1.06 -20.69
C GLY A 269 -13.66 -2.57 -20.92
N GLU A 270 -14.86 -3.08 -20.65
CA GLU A 270 -15.22 -4.50 -20.79
C GLU A 270 -15.81 -4.84 -22.16
N ALA A 271 -16.20 -3.83 -22.96
CA ALA A 271 -16.77 -4.07 -24.27
C ALA A 271 -15.73 -4.70 -25.22
N PRO A 272 -16.12 -5.56 -26.18
CA PRO A 272 -15.16 -6.23 -27.07
C PRO A 272 -14.22 -5.29 -27.84
N ASP A 273 -14.70 -4.09 -28.15
CA ASP A 273 -13.97 -3.02 -28.82
C ASP A 273 -13.14 -2.14 -27.88
N GLU A 274 -13.31 -2.25 -26.57
CA GLU A 274 -12.53 -1.54 -25.54
C GLU A 274 -11.50 -2.46 -24.85
N LYS A 275 -11.86 -3.73 -24.66
CA LYS A 275 -11.06 -4.72 -23.96
C LYS A 275 -9.77 -5.07 -24.70
N GLY A 276 -8.72 -5.23 -23.92
CA GLY A 276 -7.39 -5.63 -24.33
C GLY A 276 -7.28 -7.08 -24.80
N LEU A 277 -6.04 -7.55 -24.95
CA LEU A 277 -5.72 -8.89 -25.41
C LEU A 277 -4.97 -9.66 -24.31
N ILE A 278 -5.37 -10.91 -24.07
CA ILE A 278 -4.62 -11.84 -23.23
C ILE A 278 -4.05 -12.93 -24.13
N LEU A 279 -2.74 -13.14 -24.05
CA LEU A 279 -2.04 -14.21 -24.74
C LEU A 279 -1.48 -15.20 -23.71
N LEU A 280 -1.84 -16.47 -23.84
CA LEU A 280 -1.28 -17.58 -23.09
C LEU A 280 -0.17 -18.25 -23.91
N TYR A 281 1.02 -18.39 -23.35
CA TYR A 281 2.11 -19.13 -24.00
C TYR A 281 1.80 -20.62 -23.96
N ASP A 282 1.68 -21.27 -25.10
CA ASP A 282 1.54 -22.72 -25.22
C ASP A 282 2.94 -23.31 -25.37
N LYS A 283 3.45 -23.90 -24.28
CA LYS A 283 4.82 -24.40 -24.22
C LYS A 283 5.09 -25.57 -25.18
N PRO A 284 4.19 -26.57 -25.34
CA PRO A 284 4.39 -27.65 -26.31
C PRO A 284 4.63 -27.15 -27.74
N THR A 285 3.95 -26.08 -28.14
CA THR A 285 4.07 -25.52 -29.49
C THR A 285 5.08 -24.38 -29.58
N GLY A 286 5.41 -23.75 -28.45
CA GLY A 286 6.27 -22.57 -28.38
C GLY A 286 5.60 -21.29 -28.89
N LEU A 287 4.26 -21.27 -28.98
CA LEU A 287 3.48 -20.20 -29.60
C LEU A 287 2.54 -19.53 -28.60
N TRP A 288 2.18 -18.28 -28.86
CA TRP A 288 1.17 -17.55 -28.08
C TRP A 288 -0.24 -17.84 -28.59
N THR A 289 -1.16 -18.11 -27.67
CA THR A 289 -2.58 -18.40 -27.94
C THR A 289 -3.48 -17.35 -27.31
N PRO A 290 -4.33 -16.66 -28.07
CA PRO A 290 -5.32 -15.75 -27.51
C PRO A 290 -6.32 -16.46 -26.61
N VAL A 291 -6.57 -15.92 -25.43
CA VAL A 291 -7.53 -16.45 -24.45
C VAL A 291 -8.40 -15.35 -23.84
N ASP A 292 -9.56 -15.73 -23.30
CA ASP A 292 -10.39 -14.84 -22.49
C ASP A 292 -9.94 -14.84 -21.02
N GLY A 293 -10.59 -14.02 -20.18
CA GLY A 293 -10.37 -13.97 -18.72
C GLY A 293 -10.67 -15.26 -17.95
N LYS A 294 -11.05 -16.34 -18.63
CA LYS A 294 -11.24 -17.67 -18.06
C LYS A 294 -10.27 -18.70 -18.67
N GLY A 295 -9.28 -18.24 -19.44
CA GLY A 295 -8.29 -19.07 -20.11
C GLY A 295 -8.85 -19.84 -21.33
N LYS A 296 -10.06 -19.53 -21.81
CA LYS A 296 -10.63 -20.20 -22.98
C LYS A 296 -10.10 -19.56 -24.26
N LYS A 297 -9.67 -20.39 -25.22
CA LYS A 297 -9.13 -19.93 -26.51
C LYS A 297 -10.12 -19.04 -27.28
N ILE A 298 -9.60 -17.92 -27.79
CA ILE A 298 -10.32 -17.00 -28.69
C ILE A 298 -9.91 -17.32 -30.13
N ASN A 299 -10.74 -18.12 -30.81
CA ASN A 299 -10.45 -18.60 -32.16
C ASN A 299 -10.63 -17.54 -33.26
N GLU A 300 -11.36 -16.44 -32.98
CA GLU A 300 -11.61 -15.37 -33.95
C GLU A 300 -10.37 -14.57 -34.33
N LEU A 301 -9.30 -14.65 -33.53
CA LEU A 301 -8.02 -14.01 -33.84
C LEU A 301 -7.10 -14.91 -34.66
N THR A 302 -7.37 -16.22 -34.67
CA THR A 302 -6.56 -17.22 -35.35
C THR A 302 -7.27 -17.83 -36.56
N ASP A 303 -8.45 -17.33 -36.94
CA ASP A 303 -9.34 -17.91 -37.97
C ASP A 303 -9.63 -19.41 -37.73
N ASN A 304 -9.75 -19.80 -36.45
CA ASN A 304 -9.89 -21.18 -35.97
C ASN A 304 -8.68 -22.10 -36.25
N LEU A 305 -7.52 -21.54 -36.58
CA LEU A 305 -6.28 -22.30 -36.64
C LEU A 305 -5.81 -22.70 -35.24
N ASN A 306 -5.20 -23.88 -35.16
CA ASN A 306 -4.53 -24.37 -33.97
C ASN A 306 -3.07 -23.89 -33.93
N PRO A 307 -2.51 -23.72 -32.72
CA PRO A 307 -1.07 -23.59 -32.55
C PRO A 307 -0.36 -24.79 -33.19
N GLY A 308 0.45 -24.52 -34.23
CA GLY A 308 1.14 -25.54 -35.03
C GLY A 308 0.67 -25.62 -36.49
N ASP A 309 -0.47 -25.03 -36.85
CA ASP A 309 -0.91 -24.95 -38.24
C ASP A 309 -0.02 -23.99 -39.06
N GLU A 310 0.17 -24.32 -40.33
CA GLU A 310 0.90 -23.46 -41.27
C GLU A 310 0.19 -22.08 -41.37
N ASN A 311 0.95 -20.99 -41.24
CA ASN A 311 0.47 -19.61 -41.22
C ASN A 311 -0.23 -19.12 -39.93
N TYR A 312 -0.30 -19.93 -38.86
CA TYR A 312 -0.91 -19.52 -37.58
C TYR A 312 -0.41 -18.14 -37.10
N LEU A 313 0.92 -17.96 -37.05
CA LEU A 313 1.52 -16.70 -36.56
C LEU A 313 1.24 -15.52 -37.47
N THR A 314 1.25 -15.73 -38.79
CA THR A 314 0.96 -14.67 -39.77
C THR A 314 -0.48 -14.18 -39.61
N ILE A 315 -1.44 -15.11 -39.55
CA ILE A 315 -2.86 -14.76 -39.38
C ILE A 315 -3.11 -14.09 -38.04
N LEU A 316 -2.52 -14.60 -36.95
CA LEU A 316 -2.65 -14.00 -35.63
C LEU A 316 -2.10 -12.56 -35.62
N ALA A 317 -0.90 -12.34 -36.17
CA ALA A 317 -0.29 -11.01 -36.25
C ALA A 317 -1.14 -10.04 -37.07
N ASP A 318 -1.63 -10.46 -38.24
CA ASP A 318 -2.47 -9.63 -39.11
C ASP A 318 -3.78 -9.22 -38.43
N ASN A 319 -4.41 -10.16 -37.72
CA ASN A 319 -5.65 -9.90 -36.99
C ASN A 319 -5.43 -9.01 -35.77
N ILE A 320 -4.32 -9.16 -35.05
CA ILE A 320 -3.94 -8.25 -33.95
C ILE A 320 -3.75 -6.84 -34.50
N ILE A 321 -2.98 -6.68 -35.59
CA ILE A 321 -2.76 -5.38 -36.23
C ILE A 321 -4.10 -4.74 -36.62
N ARG A 322 -4.99 -5.51 -37.26
CA ARG A 322 -6.29 -5.00 -37.72
C ARG A 322 -7.23 -4.59 -36.59
N LYS A 323 -7.26 -5.34 -35.47
CA LYS A 323 -8.23 -5.14 -34.38
C LYS A 323 -7.73 -4.24 -33.25
N TYR A 324 -6.41 -4.10 -33.06
CA TYR A 324 -5.85 -3.44 -31.88
C TYR A 324 -5.00 -2.19 -32.21
N VAL A 325 -4.53 -1.99 -33.44
CA VAL A 325 -3.76 -0.77 -33.81
C VAL A 325 -4.51 0.51 -33.46
N ASN A 326 -3.83 1.43 -32.77
CA ASN A 326 -4.33 2.75 -32.37
C ASN A 326 -5.54 2.73 -31.42
N GLN A 327 -5.84 1.60 -30.77
CA GLN A 327 -6.94 1.49 -29.81
C GLN A 327 -6.49 1.72 -28.36
N ASN A 328 -5.19 1.92 -28.12
CA ASN A 328 -4.62 2.16 -26.78
C ASN A 328 -4.95 1.06 -25.76
N LYS A 329 -5.09 -0.18 -26.23
CA LYS A 329 -5.51 -1.34 -25.43
C LYS A 329 -4.35 -1.97 -24.67
N SER A 330 -4.63 -2.65 -23.56
CA SER A 330 -3.60 -3.43 -22.86
C SER A 330 -3.35 -4.77 -23.54
N LEU A 331 -2.10 -5.23 -23.49
CA LEU A 331 -1.71 -6.60 -23.77
C LEU A 331 -1.25 -7.27 -22.48
N VAL A 332 -1.78 -8.46 -22.18
CA VAL A 332 -1.34 -9.29 -21.07
C VAL A 332 -0.75 -10.58 -21.60
N LEU A 333 0.47 -10.88 -21.18
CA LEU A 333 1.19 -12.09 -21.52
C LEU A 333 1.21 -13.02 -20.30
N LEU A 334 0.60 -14.19 -20.46
CA LEU A 334 0.57 -15.26 -19.48
C LEU A 334 1.50 -16.38 -19.96
N PRO A 335 2.75 -16.48 -19.46
CA PRO A 335 3.52 -17.71 -19.65
C PRO A 335 2.79 -18.90 -19.04
N GLU A 336 2.77 -20.06 -19.71
CA GLU A 336 2.27 -21.30 -19.11
C GLU A 336 3.23 -21.80 -18.04
N TRP A 337 2.68 -22.26 -16.91
CA TRP A 337 3.45 -22.74 -15.78
C TRP A 337 3.46 -24.26 -15.79
N SER A 338 4.58 -24.81 -16.22
CA SER A 338 4.75 -26.26 -16.29
C SER A 338 5.33 -26.80 -14.98
N THR A 339 5.02 -28.05 -14.64
CA THR A 339 5.57 -28.75 -13.46
C THR A 339 6.99 -29.26 -13.66
N LEU A 340 7.77 -28.71 -14.60
CA LEU A 340 9.14 -29.17 -14.88
C LEU A 340 10.17 -28.63 -13.88
N ASN A 341 9.78 -28.46 -12.62
CA ASN A 341 10.58 -27.79 -11.58
C ASN A 341 11.04 -26.37 -11.96
N GLU A 342 10.32 -25.71 -12.86
CA GLU A 342 10.63 -24.34 -13.27
C GLU A 342 10.30 -23.38 -12.11
N SER A 343 11.28 -22.56 -11.75
CA SER A 343 11.22 -21.62 -10.62
C SER A 343 11.01 -22.26 -9.24
N ILE A 344 11.38 -23.53 -9.07
CA ILE A 344 11.49 -24.14 -7.73
C ILE A 344 12.80 -23.67 -7.08
N ILE A 345 12.70 -23.17 -5.86
CA ILE A 345 13.86 -23.00 -4.98
C ILE A 345 14.21 -24.39 -4.44
N GLU A 346 15.18 -25.07 -5.07
CA GLU A 346 15.73 -26.32 -4.56
C GLU A 346 16.72 -26.03 -3.41
N THR A 347 16.36 -26.44 -2.19
CA THR A 347 17.27 -26.40 -1.04
C THR A 347 18.24 -27.59 -1.13
N LYS A 348 19.55 -27.33 -1.03
CA LYS A 348 20.58 -28.38 -0.91
C LYS A 348 20.55 -29.07 0.45
#